data_AF-A0A8E4F8C4-F1
#
_entry.id   AF-A0A8E4F8C4-F1
#
_cell.length_a   1.000
_cell.length_b   1.000
_cell.length_c   1.000
_cell.angle_alpha   90.00
_cell.angle_beta   90.00
_cell.angle_gamma   90.00
#
_symmetry.space_group_name_H-M   'P 1'
#
loop_
_entity.id
_entity.type
_entity.pdbx_description
1 polymer ?
#
loop_
_entity_poly.entity_id
_entity_poly.type
_entity_poly.pdbx_seq_one_letter_code
_entity_poly.pdbx_strand_id
1 'polypeptide(L)'
;MKFKTLILSGFACLSLTACTSAPKIPQLETGVLQEVPNLDVYPNTVNNKAKLTKFIDKCVIEFTGNLEAGKSIEQWSFKGLTLISGGSATFAQDGSSTATNFDLHAPDVQNNFLALRHNFHKDALAQCN
;
A
#
# COMPACT_ATOMS: atom_id res chain seq x y z
N MET A 1 74.27 -22.70 14.96
CA MET A 1 73.47 -23.36 13.90
C MET A 1 72.69 -22.30 13.14
N LYS A 2 72.60 -22.46 11.82
CA LYS A 2 72.19 -21.44 10.83
C LYS A 2 70.67 -21.22 10.84
N PHE A 3 70.20 -20.01 11.12
CA PHE A 3 68.82 -19.62 10.82
C PHE A 3 68.75 -19.10 9.39
N LYS A 4 68.09 -19.87 8.52
CA LYS A 4 67.83 -19.51 7.13
C LYS A 4 66.71 -18.46 7.07
N THR A 5 67.01 -17.37 6.39
CA THR A 5 66.07 -16.42 5.80
C THR A 5 65.09 -17.16 4.87
N LEU A 6 63.79 -16.85 4.97
CA LEU A 6 62.85 -17.08 3.88
C LEU A 6 61.88 -15.90 3.77
N ILE A 7 61.82 -15.41 2.55
CA ILE A 7 61.24 -14.17 2.06
C ILE A 7 59.85 -14.47 1.49
N LEU A 8 58.91 -13.56 1.75
CA LEU A 8 57.82 -13.12 0.84
C LEU A 8 56.78 -14.14 0.35
N SER A 9 55.52 -13.86 0.70
CA SER A 9 54.44 -13.76 -0.29
C SER A 9 53.19 -13.18 0.38
N GLY A 10 52.91 -11.92 0.08
CA GLY A 10 51.67 -11.25 0.45
C GLY A 10 50.49 -11.84 -0.33
N PHE A 11 49.47 -12.28 0.39
CA PHE A 11 48.15 -12.53 -0.14
C PHE A 11 47.20 -11.50 0.46
N ALA A 12 47.07 -10.36 -0.23
CA ALA A 12 45.97 -9.44 0.03
C ALA A 12 44.71 -10.03 -0.63
N CYS A 13 43.94 -10.80 0.13
CA CYS A 13 42.59 -11.18 -0.25
C CYS A 13 41.70 -9.92 -0.20
N LEU A 14 41.58 -9.22 -1.32
CA LEU A 14 40.53 -8.23 -1.51
C LEU A 14 39.23 -9.00 -1.81
N SER A 15 38.54 -9.44 -0.76
CA SER A 15 37.14 -9.85 -0.89
C SER A 15 36.31 -8.60 -1.17
N LEU A 16 36.02 -8.33 -2.44
CA LEU A 16 34.99 -7.38 -2.81
C LEU A 16 33.65 -7.96 -2.37
N THR A 17 33.19 -7.61 -1.17
CA THR A 17 31.78 -7.79 -0.82
C THR A 17 31.02 -6.80 -1.67
N ALA A 18 30.54 -7.25 -2.82
CA ALA A 18 29.51 -6.55 -3.56
C ALA A 18 28.25 -6.56 -2.70
N CYS A 19 28.10 -5.56 -1.84
CA CYS A 19 26.83 -5.21 -1.22
C CYS A 19 25.91 -4.80 -2.36
N THR A 20 25.19 -5.76 -2.93
CA THR A 20 24.02 -5.49 -3.77
C THR A 20 22.96 -4.88 -2.86
N SER A 21 23.07 -3.59 -2.60
CA SER A 21 21.96 -2.77 -2.16
C SER A 21 20.97 -2.78 -3.32
N ALA A 22 20.00 -3.70 -3.28
CA ALA A 22 18.85 -3.61 -4.17
C ALA A 22 18.35 -2.16 -4.09
N PRO A 23 18.19 -1.44 -5.22
CA PRO A 23 17.72 -0.08 -5.18
C PRO A 23 16.36 -0.14 -4.51
N LYS A 24 16.29 0.39 -3.28
CA LYS A 24 15.02 0.63 -2.62
C LYS A 24 14.38 1.69 -3.50
N ILE A 25 13.45 1.28 -4.36
CA ILE A 25 12.58 2.21 -5.07
C ILE A 25 12.13 3.18 -4.00
N PRO A 26 12.37 4.50 -4.14
CA PRO A 26 11.80 5.46 -3.23
C PRO A 26 10.30 5.22 -3.28
N GLN A 27 9.74 4.53 -2.29
CA GLN A 27 8.31 4.60 -2.07
C GLN A 27 8.09 6.05 -1.69
N LEU A 28 7.70 6.84 -2.69
CA LEU A 28 7.15 8.15 -2.46
C LEU A 28 5.92 7.94 -1.58
N GLU A 29 6.09 7.91 -0.26
CA GLU A 29 5.02 8.18 0.68
C GLU A 29 4.70 9.70 0.70
N THR A 30 5.01 10.41 -0.40
CA THR A 30 4.63 11.80 -0.55
C THR A 30 3.14 11.89 -0.76
N GLY A 31 2.45 12.50 0.20
CA GLY A 31 1.02 12.73 0.13
C GLY A 31 0.17 11.80 0.98
N VAL A 32 0.73 10.79 1.67
CA VAL A 32 -0.07 10.01 2.64
C VAL A 32 -0.50 10.93 3.78
N LEU A 33 -1.81 11.06 3.97
CA LEU A 33 -2.40 11.94 4.98
C LEU A 33 -2.69 11.17 6.27
N GLN A 34 -3.18 9.93 6.15
CA GLN A 34 -3.57 9.12 7.29
C GLN A 34 -3.66 7.64 6.89
N GLU A 35 -3.31 6.74 7.79
CA GLU A 35 -3.67 5.33 7.74
C GLU A 35 -4.51 4.99 8.98
N VAL A 36 -5.61 4.27 8.78
CA VAL A 36 -6.51 3.81 9.84
C VAL A 36 -6.58 2.29 9.78
N PRO A 37 -6.22 1.56 10.85
CA PRO A 37 -6.38 0.11 10.91
C PRO A 37 -7.70 -0.30 11.60
N ASN A 38 -8.08 -1.57 11.45
CA ASN A 38 -9.19 -2.20 12.20
C ASN A 38 -10.54 -1.47 12.06
N LEU A 39 -10.91 -1.15 10.83
CA LEU A 39 -12.17 -0.50 10.52
C LEU A 39 -13.33 -1.49 10.58
N ASP A 40 -14.48 -1.01 11.05
CA ASP A 40 -15.75 -1.69 10.91
C ASP A 40 -16.37 -1.29 9.56
N VAL A 41 -16.33 -2.21 8.60
CA VAL A 41 -16.69 -1.98 7.19
C VAL A 41 -17.48 -3.16 6.63
N TYR A 42 -18.27 -2.88 5.60
CA TYR A 42 -19.00 -3.88 4.84
C TYR A 42 -18.35 -4.12 3.46
N PRO A 43 -18.23 -5.38 2.98
CA PRO A 43 -18.43 -6.62 3.74
C PRO A 43 -17.43 -6.77 4.89
N ASN A 44 -17.77 -7.60 5.88
CA ASN A 44 -16.91 -7.81 7.05
C ASN A 44 -15.54 -8.35 6.63
N THR A 45 -14.48 -7.72 7.12
CA THR A 45 -13.09 -8.11 6.86
C THR A 45 -12.28 -8.19 8.14
N VAL A 46 -11.23 -8.99 8.13
CA VAL A 46 -10.23 -9.04 9.20
C VAL A 46 -8.89 -8.46 8.74
N ASN A 47 -8.07 -8.01 9.70
CA ASN A 47 -6.76 -7.39 9.44
C ASN A 47 -6.83 -6.28 8.38
N ASN A 48 -7.89 -5.49 8.44
CA ASN A 48 -8.15 -4.47 7.44
C ASN A 48 -7.50 -3.13 7.82
N LYS A 49 -7.27 -2.31 6.79
CA LYS A 49 -6.79 -0.94 6.93
C LYS A 49 -7.19 -0.10 5.72
N ALA A 50 -7.26 1.20 5.95
CA ALA A 50 -7.53 2.19 4.92
C ALA A 50 -6.47 3.29 4.98
N LYS A 51 -5.87 3.62 3.83
CA LYS A 51 -4.85 4.65 3.68
C LYS A 51 -5.37 5.76 2.79
N LEU A 52 -5.38 6.98 3.30
CA LEU A 52 -5.75 8.19 2.59
C LEU A 52 -4.49 8.88 2.05
N THR A 53 -4.44 9.08 0.74
CA THR A 53 -3.33 9.72 0.03
C THR A 53 -3.84 10.89 -0.80
N LYS A 54 -3.17 12.04 -0.69
CA LYS A 54 -3.38 13.24 -1.49
C LYS A 54 -2.52 13.20 -2.75
N PHE A 55 -3.18 13.44 -3.88
CA PHE A 55 -2.56 13.76 -5.16
C PHE A 55 -2.86 15.22 -5.52
N ILE A 56 -2.31 15.69 -6.65
CA ILE A 56 -2.43 17.08 -7.09
C ILE A 56 -3.90 17.48 -7.33
N ASP A 57 -4.69 16.58 -7.91
CA ASP A 57 -6.04 16.85 -8.41
C ASP A 57 -7.15 16.13 -7.62
N LYS A 58 -6.79 15.19 -6.74
CA LYS A 58 -7.72 14.28 -6.05
C LYS A 58 -7.09 13.68 -4.80
N CYS A 59 -7.91 13.01 -4.01
CA CYS A 59 -7.44 12.04 -3.02
C CYS A 59 -7.78 10.61 -3.46
N VAL A 60 -7.06 9.66 -2.87
CA VAL A 60 -7.31 8.23 -3.01
C VAL A 60 -7.37 7.59 -1.64
N ILE A 61 -8.40 6.79 -1.39
CA ILE A 61 -8.42 5.82 -0.31
C ILE A 61 -8.05 4.46 -0.89
N GLU A 62 -6.96 3.88 -0.37
CA GLU A 62 -6.61 2.47 -0.57
C GLU A 62 -7.12 1.69 0.64
N PHE A 63 -8.08 0.81 0.43
CA PHE A 63 -8.52 -0.14 1.43
C PHE A 63 -7.87 -1.50 1.18
N THR A 64 -7.52 -2.19 2.25
CA THR A 64 -7.08 -3.59 2.20
C THR A 64 -7.76 -4.33 3.33
N GLY A 65 -8.29 -5.52 3.07
CA GLY A 65 -8.88 -6.38 4.09
C GLY A 65 -8.91 -7.83 3.66
N ASN A 66 -8.91 -8.74 4.64
CA ASN A 66 -9.08 -10.16 4.36
C ASN A 66 -10.56 -10.53 4.51
N LEU A 67 -11.12 -11.06 3.44
CA LEU A 67 -12.42 -11.74 3.38
C LEU A 67 -12.22 -13.23 3.64
N GLU A 68 -13.31 -13.97 3.86
CA GLU A 68 -13.29 -15.43 3.93
C GLU A 68 -12.70 -16.04 2.64
N ALA A 69 -13.11 -15.51 1.49
CA ALA A 69 -12.68 -16.00 0.17
C ALA A 69 -11.26 -15.59 -0.25
N GLY A 70 -10.60 -14.67 0.48
CA GLY A 70 -9.28 -14.16 0.09
C GLY A 70 -9.04 -12.72 0.49
N LYS A 71 -8.03 -12.08 -0.10
CA LYS A 71 -7.69 -10.68 0.20
C LYS A 71 -8.36 -9.73 -0.78
N SER A 72 -9.01 -8.69 -0.27
CA SER A 72 -9.53 -7.57 -1.08
C SER A 72 -8.63 -6.36 -0.95
N ILE A 73 -8.36 -5.71 -2.07
CA ILE A 73 -7.76 -4.38 -2.15
C ILE A 73 -8.71 -3.51 -2.96
N GLU A 74 -9.07 -2.35 -2.43
CA GLU A 74 -9.97 -1.41 -3.10
C GLU A 74 -9.30 -0.05 -3.24
N GLN A 75 -9.64 0.65 -4.30
CA GLN A 75 -9.14 1.99 -4.59
C GLN A 75 -10.32 2.91 -4.86
N TRP A 76 -10.39 4.01 -4.12
CA TRP A 76 -11.46 4.99 -4.21
C TRP A 76 -10.86 6.37 -4.47
N SER A 77 -11.00 6.88 -5.69
CA SER A 77 -10.50 8.21 -6.04
C SER A 77 -11.63 9.23 -5.99
N PHE A 78 -11.39 10.37 -5.34
CA PHE A 78 -12.44 11.36 -5.09
C PHE A 78 -11.87 12.78 -4.94
N LYS A 79 -12.76 13.77 -5.04
CA LYS A 79 -12.51 15.17 -4.69
C LYS A 79 -13.67 15.71 -3.86
N GLY A 80 -13.39 16.19 -2.66
CA GLY A 80 -14.41 16.55 -1.68
C GLY A 80 -15.31 15.36 -1.29
N LEU A 81 -16.57 15.40 -1.74
CA LEU A 81 -17.55 14.31 -1.59
C LEU A 81 -17.83 13.57 -2.91
N THR A 82 -17.25 14.01 -4.02
CA THR A 82 -17.51 13.44 -5.34
C THR A 82 -16.54 12.31 -5.63
N LEU A 83 -17.08 11.10 -5.79
CA LEU A 83 -16.36 9.94 -6.34
C LEU A 83 -16.02 10.18 -7.83
N ILE A 84 -14.75 9.97 -8.17
CA ILE A 84 -14.22 10.06 -9.54
C ILE A 84 -14.07 8.66 -10.14
N SER A 85 -13.56 7.71 -9.34
CA SER A 85 -13.41 6.32 -9.73
C SER A 85 -13.37 5.41 -8.51
N GLY A 86 -13.74 4.15 -8.69
CA GLY A 86 -13.78 3.14 -7.63
C GLY A 86 -13.64 1.75 -8.22
N GLY A 87 -12.93 0.86 -7.52
CA GLY A 87 -12.87 -0.55 -7.90
C GLY A 87 -12.14 -1.39 -6.87
N SER A 88 -12.24 -2.71 -7.06
CA SER A 88 -11.59 -3.71 -6.22
C SER A 88 -10.76 -4.68 -7.03
N ALA A 89 -9.76 -5.24 -6.36
CA ALA A 89 -9.08 -6.46 -6.76
C ALA A 89 -9.18 -7.47 -5.61
N THR A 90 -9.67 -8.68 -5.91
CA THR A 90 -9.75 -9.77 -4.95
C THR A 90 -8.80 -10.89 -5.36
N PHE A 91 -7.97 -11.30 -4.42
CA PHE A 91 -6.98 -12.36 -4.55
C PHE A 91 -7.48 -13.56 -3.76
N ALA A 92 -8.00 -14.56 -4.46
CA ALA A 92 -8.57 -15.74 -3.85
C ALA A 92 -7.47 -16.68 -3.31
N GLN A 93 -7.84 -17.56 -2.38
CA GLN A 93 -6.89 -18.50 -1.77
C GLN A 93 -6.36 -19.56 -2.75
N ASP A 94 -7.10 -19.83 -3.84
CA ASP A 94 -6.69 -20.74 -4.91
C ASP A 94 -5.67 -20.12 -5.89
N GLY A 95 -5.24 -18.88 -5.65
CA GLY A 95 -4.29 -18.14 -6.47
C GLY A 95 -4.93 -17.38 -7.63
N SER A 96 -6.24 -17.51 -7.85
CA SER A 96 -6.95 -16.71 -8.83
C SER A 96 -7.10 -15.25 -8.37
N SER A 97 -7.27 -14.33 -9.32
CA SER A 97 -7.45 -12.92 -9.03
C SER A 97 -8.53 -12.34 -9.94
N THR A 98 -9.39 -11.51 -9.35
CA THR A 98 -10.45 -10.79 -10.08
C THR A 98 -10.32 -9.30 -9.82
N ALA A 99 -10.69 -8.48 -10.79
CA ALA A 99 -10.75 -7.04 -10.65
C ALA A 99 -12.08 -6.53 -11.19
N THR A 100 -12.71 -5.62 -10.44
CA THR A 100 -14.04 -5.10 -10.76
C THR A 100 -14.03 -3.59 -10.59
N ASN A 101 -14.53 -2.88 -11.60
CA ASN A 101 -14.85 -1.46 -11.46
C ASN A 101 -16.22 -1.31 -10.83
N PHE A 102 -16.35 -0.38 -9.89
CA PHE A 102 -17.63 -0.10 -9.26
C PHE A 102 -18.52 0.76 -10.16
N ASP A 103 -19.82 0.49 -10.14
CA ASP A 103 -20.80 1.42 -10.68
C ASP A 103 -20.92 2.61 -9.72
N LEU A 104 -20.37 3.75 -10.10
CA LEU A 104 -20.35 4.95 -9.26
C LEU A 104 -21.75 5.54 -9.06
N HIS A 105 -22.75 5.14 -9.83
CA HIS A 105 -24.13 5.60 -9.64
C HIS A 105 -24.95 4.68 -8.75
N ALA A 106 -24.42 3.49 -8.41
CA ALA A 106 -25.09 2.57 -7.51
C ALA A 106 -25.13 3.18 -6.08
N PRO A 107 -26.31 3.22 -5.44
CA PRO A 107 -26.46 3.78 -4.09
C PRO A 107 -25.54 3.12 -3.05
N ASP A 108 -25.37 1.79 -3.13
CA ASP A 108 -24.54 1.05 -2.19
C ASP A 108 -23.06 1.40 -2.32
N VAL A 109 -22.57 1.65 -3.54
CA VAL A 109 -21.18 2.08 -3.79
C VAL A 109 -20.94 3.46 -3.18
N GLN A 110 -21.88 4.40 -3.34
CA GLN A 110 -21.81 5.72 -2.73
C GLN A 110 -21.83 5.65 -1.20
N ASN A 111 -22.72 4.83 -0.64
CA ASN A 111 -22.81 4.64 0.81
C ASN A 111 -21.53 4.03 1.39
N ASN A 112 -20.98 2.99 0.74
CA ASN A 112 -19.74 2.34 1.19
C ASN A 112 -18.56 3.31 1.14
N PHE A 113 -18.44 4.12 0.09
CA PHE A 113 -17.42 5.15 0.02
C PHE A 113 -17.55 6.17 1.15
N LEU A 114 -18.75 6.69 1.40
CA LEU A 114 -18.96 7.69 2.46
C LEU A 114 -18.67 7.09 3.84
N ALA A 115 -19.09 5.85 4.09
CA ALA A 115 -18.79 5.13 5.33
C ALA A 115 -17.28 4.94 5.51
N LEU A 116 -16.58 4.44 4.47
CA LEU A 116 -15.12 4.27 4.51
C LEU A 116 -14.41 5.62 4.73
N ARG A 117 -14.81 6.66 4.00
CA ARG A 117 -14.26 8.02 4.13
C ARG A 117 -14.47 8.59 5.54
N HIS A 118 -15.55 8.24 6.22
CA HIS A 118 -15.86 8.76 7.57
C HIS A 118 -14.90 8.27 8.65
N ASN A 119 -14.13 7.20 8.39
CA ASN A 119 -13.15 6.69 9.32
C ASN A 119 -11.88 7.57 9.43
N PHE A 120 -11.67 8.51 8.51
CA PHE A 120 -10.54 9.43 8.54
C PHE A 120 -10.83 10.69 9.35
N HIS A 121 -9.79 11.27 9.95
CA HIS A 121 -9.90 12.53 10.68
C HIS A 121 -10.31 13.68 9.76
N LYS A 122 -11.12 14.60 10.29
CA LYS A 122 -11.63 15.76 9.55
C LYS A 122 -10.50 16.60 8.96
N ASP A 123 -9.39 16.78 9.67
CA ASP A 123 -8.25 17.59 9.22
C ASP A 123 -7.49 16.93 8.06
N ALA A 124 -7.43 15.59 8.02
CA ALA A 124 -6.89 14.87 6.89
C ALA A 124 -7.81 15.02 5.66
N LEU A 125 -9.11 14.83 5.85
CA LEU A 125 -10.11 14.98 4.79
C LEU A 125 -10.20 16.41 4.23
N ALA A 126 -9.92 17.43 5.06
CA ALA A 126 -9.91 18.83 4.63
C ALA A 126 -8.86 19.10 3.54
N GLN A 127 -7.80 18.30 3.46
CA GLN A 127 -6.77 18.42 2.43
C GLN A 127 -7.18 17.83 1.07
N CYS A 128 -8.35 17.18 0.99
CA CYS A 128 -8.89 16.49 -0.18
C CYS A 128 -10.00 17.27 -0.92
N ASN A 129 -10.24 18.53 -0.54
CA ASN A 129 -11.20 19.42 -1.18
C ASN A 129 -10.58 20.18 -2.36
#